data_AF-A0A2D4J3X8-F1
#
_entry.id   AF-A0A2D4J3X8-F1
#
_cell.length_a   1.000
_cell.length_b   1.000
_cell.length_c   1.000
_cell.angle_alpha   90.00
_cell.angle_beta   90.00
_cell.angle_gamma   90.00
#
_symmetry.space_group_name_H-M   'P 1'
#
loop_
_entity.id
_entity.type
_entity.pdbx_description
1 polymer ?
#
loop_
_entity_poly.entity_id
_entity_poly.type
_entity_poly.pdbx_seq_one_letter_code
_entity_poly.pdbx_strand_id
1 'polypeptide(L)'
;GPPTECMRDENESPIPCFLAGDHRANEQLGLTSMHTLWFREHNRIATELLKLNPHWDGDTIYHETRKIVGAEVQHITYSHWLPKILGVVGLKMLGEYKGYDPNVNSGITNEFATAAFRFGHTLINPVLYRLDENFETIPQGHISLHKAFFSPFRIVNEGGIDPLLRGLFGTAGKMRVTSQLLNTELTERLFSMARAVALDLAAMNIQRGRDHGIPPYHEFRVYCNLSSTHTFEDLKNEIKNPEIREKLKRLYGSPLNIDLFPALILEDLVPGSRLGPTLMCLLSTQFKRLRDGDRLWYENPGVFSPAQLTQIKQSSLARVLCDNGDNITRVQRDVFRVAEFPHGYGSCAEVPKVDLRMWQDCCEDCRTRGQFNAFSYHFRGRRSLDYSFREDKPSKYLKIPRASSFTRGNTFFNSTTSSFDEHKKAPIMNDFKEFVGDMQKTITDLRKQIKKLESRLSRTECTDENGKSYSSNDTWKKDPCTTCECKVGQVTCYVESCPSLDCATPVKLKGICCPVCLKQTVSKGNAP
;
A
#
# COMPACT_ATOMS: atom_id res chain seq x y z
N GLY A 1 -2.08 -4.74 -11.56
CA GLY A 1 -2.01 -6.00 -10.83
C GLY A 1 -1.06 -6.92 -11.57
N PRO A 2 -1.40 -8.21 -11.73
CA PRO A 2 -0.65 -9.09 -12.61
C PRO A 2 -0.63 -8.51 -14.04
N PRO A 3 0.43 -8.78 -14.84
CA PRO A 3 0.61 -8.24 -16.19
C PRO A 3 -0.56 -8.51 -17.16
N THR A 4 -1.41 -9.48 -16.84
CA THR A 4 -2.50 -9.97 -17.69
C THR A 4 -3.76 -9.11 -17.67
N GLU A 5 -3.95 -8.23 -16.68
CA GLU A 5 -5.17 -7.41 -16.58
C GLU A 5 -5.31 -6.42 -17.75
N CYS A 6 -4.20 -5.87 -18.26
CA CYS A 6 -4.21 -4.89 -19.36
C CYS A 6 -4.20 -5.52 -20.76
N MET A 7 -3.95 -6.83 -20.88
CA MET A 7 -3.84 -7.56 -22.15
C MET A 7 -4.90 -8.66 -22.27
N ARG A 8 -6.01 -8.55 -21.54
CA ARG A 8 -7.00 -9.63 -21.45
C ARG A 8 -7.83 -9.78 -22.72
N ASP A 9 -8.08 -8.69 -23.44
CA ASP A 9 -8.72 -8.72 -24.75
C ASP A 9 -7.67 -8.46 -25.84
N GLU A 10 -7.15 -9.56 -26.41
CA GLU A 10 -6.15 -9.52 -27.48
C GLU A 10 -6.65 -8.82 -28.75
N ASN A 11 -7.99 -8.69 -28.92
CA ASN A 11 -8.58 -7.97 -30.05
C ASN A 11 -8.66 -6.46 -29.80
N GLU A 12 -8.66 -6.01 -28.54
CA GLU A 12 -8.68 -4.59 -28.19
C GLU A 12 -7.28 -3.99 -28.02
N SER A 13 -6.32 -4.73 -27.45
CA SER A 13 -4.99 -4.16 -27.24
C SER A 13 -3.83 -5.14 -27.01
N PRO A 14 -2.69 -4.94 -27.68
CA PRO A 14 -1.43 -5.61 -27.36
C PRO A 14 -0.59 -4.87 -26.31
N ILE A 15 -1.05 -3.77 -25.72
CA ILE A 15 -0.23 -2.93 -24.83
C ILE A 15 -0.25 -3.47 -23.39
N PRO A 16 0.91 -3.88 -22.82
CA PRO A 16 0.97 -4.37 -21.45
C PRO A 16 0.75 -3.25 -20.42
N CYS A 17 0.48 -3.65 -19.18
CA CYS A 17 0.46 -2.72 -18.06
C CYS A 17 1.83 -2.04 -17.88
N PHE A 18 1.84 -0.75 -17.53
CA PHE A 18 3.04 -0.03 -17.12
C PHE A 18 3.59 -0.56 -15.79
N LEU A 19 4.92 -0.50 -15.62
CA LEU A 19 5.58 -0.85 -14.36
C LEU A 19 5.78 0.40 -13.50
N ALA A 20 5.40 0.32 -12.23
CA ALA A 20 5.57 1.40 -11.26
C ALA A 20 5.84 0.85 -9.86
N GLY A 21 6.17 1.73 -8.92
CA GLY A 21 6.37 1.36 -7.51
C GLY A 21 5.11 0.88 -6.78
N ASP A 22 3.92 1.07 -7.35
CA ASP A 22 2.65 0.52 -6.85
C ASP A 22 1.98 -0.35 -7.92
N HIS A 23 1.56 -1.55 -7.53
CA HIS A 23 0.97 -2.55 -8.43
C HIS A 23 -0.38 -2.13 -9.03
N ARG A 24 -1.03 -1.10 -8.50
CA ARG A 24 -2.32 -0.56 -8.95
C ARG A 24 -2.18 0.62 -9.90
N ALA A 25 -0.96 1.01 -10.28
CA ALA A 25 -0.73 2.17 -11.14
C ALA A 25 -1.53 2.17 -12.45
N ASN A 26 -1.95 0.99 -12.93
CA ASN A 26 -2.73 0.81 -14.16
C ASN A 26 -4.24 0.63 -13.92
N GLU A 27 -4.71 0.78 -12.68
CA GLU A 27 -6.12 0.53 -12.34
C GLU A 27 -7.03 1.40 -13.20
N GLN A 28 -6.74 2.70 -13.34
CA GLN A 28 -7.44 3.63 -14.23
C GLN A 28 -6.49 4.66 -14.86
N LEU A 29 -6.81 5.17 -16.05
CA LEU A 29 -5.90 5.99 -16.88
C LEU A 29 -5.43 7.30 -16.24
N GLY A 30 -6.26 7.99 -15.47
CA GLY A 30 -5.88 9.17 -14.69
C GLY A 30 -4.86 8.85 -13.60
N LEU A 31 -4.92 7.66 -12.99
CA LEU A 31 -3.93 7.20 -12.01
C LEU A 31 -2.60 6.90 -12.72
N THR A 32 -2.64 6.19 -13.84
CA THR A 32 -1.46 5.97 -14.69
C THR A 32 -0.83 7.29 -15.11
N SER A 33 -1.64 8.26 -15.51
CA SER A 33 -1.17 9.60 -15.92
C SER A 33 -0.44 10.32 -14.79
N MET A 34 -0.97 10.26 -13.56
CA MET A 34 -0.31 10.83 -12.38
C MET A 34 1.00 10.09 -12.03
N HIS A 35 1.04 8.76 -12.16
CA HIS A 35 2.28 8.01 -11.99
C HIS A 35 3.35 8.42 -13.01
N THR A 36 2.98 8.58 -14.28
CA THR A 36 3.89 9.06 -15.33
C THR A 36 4.37 10.47 -15.05
N LEU A 37 3.50 11.36 -14.57
CA LEU A 37 3.86 12.74 -14.21
C LEU A 37 4.95 12.77 -13.13
N TRP A 38 4.76 12.02 -12.04
CA TRP A 38 5.74 11.97 -10.94
C TRP A 38 7.04 11.25 -11.33
N PHE A 39 6.97 10.27 -12.23
CA PHE A 39 8.17 9.65 -12.79
C PHE A 39 8.98 10.64 -13.65
N ARG A 40 8.30 11.45 -14.47
CA ARG A 40 8.95 12.52 -15.24
C ARG A 40 9.58 13.57 -14.32
N GLU A 41 8.90 13.95 -13.23
CA GLU A 41 9.44 14.93 -12.29
C GLU A 41 10.72 14.43 -11.61
N HIS A 42 10.78 13.15 -11.24
CA HIS A 42 12.01 12.54 -10.74
C HIS A 42 13.15 12.68 -11.75
N ASN A 43 12.96 12.29 -13.01
CA ASN A 43 14.01 12.37 -14.02
C ASN A 43 14.42 13.81 -14.35
N ARG A 44 13.47 14.75 -14.33
CA ARG A 44 13.73 16.19 -14.52
C ARG A 44 14.65 16.72 -13.42
N ILE A 45 14.29 16.50 -12.16
CA ILE A 45 15.11 16.92 -11.00
C ILE A 45 16.49 16.24 -11.04
N ALA A 46 16.54 14.93 -11.31
CA ALA A 46 17.80 14.18 -11.39
C ALA A 46 18.74 14.75 -12.46
N THR A 47 18.20 15.10 -13.63
CA THR A 47 18.96 15.70 -14.73
C THR A 47 19.52 17.07 -14.34
N GLU A 48 18.73 17.91 -13.67
CA GLU A 48 19.18 19.23 -13.23
C GLU A 48 20.21 19.15 -12.08
N LEU A 49 20.03 18.23 -11.13
CA LEU A 49 21.00 17.99 -10.07
C LEU A 49 22.34 17.49 -10.62
N LEU A 50 22.34 16.65 -11.65
CA LEU A 50 23.57 16.18 -12.29
C LEU A 50 24.31 17.33 -12.99
N LYS A 51 23.58 18.28 -13.59
CA LYS A 51 24.18 19.49 -14.18
C LYS A 51 24.81 20.39 -13.12
N LEU A 52 24.14 20.55 -11.98
CA LEU A 52 24.63 21.38 -10.87
C LEU A 52 25.80 20.72 -10.13
N ASN A 53 25.77 19.40 -10.00
CA ASN A 53 26.74 18.59 -9.26
C ASN A 53 27.32 17.46 -10.12
N PRO A 54 28.20 17.76 -11.12
CA PRO A 54 28.75 16.73 -12.01
C PRO A 54 29.60 15.66 -11.31
N HIS A 55 29.99 15.90 -10.05
CA HIS A 55 30.79 15.01 -9.23
C HIS A 55 29.95 13.99 -8.43
N TRP A 56 28.62 14.13 -8.41
CA TRP A 56 27.74 13.16 -7.77
C TRP A 56 27.62 11.89 -8.62
N ASP A 57 27.59 10.74 -7.95
CA ASP A 57 27.33 9.46 -8.58
C ASP A 57 25.81 9.22 -8.76
N GLY A 58 25.47 8.12 -9.44
CA GLY A 58 24.08 7.77 -9.72
C GLY A 58 23.23 7.56 -8.46
N ASP A 59 23.82 6.98 -7.40
CA ASP A 59 23.12 6.73 -6.13
C ASP A 59 22.81 8.05 -5.39
N THR A 60 23.74 9.01 -5.39
CA THR A 60 23.52 10.36 -4.83
C THR A 60 22.41 11.08 -5.57
N ILE A 61 22.48 11.10 -6.90
CA ILE A 61 21.47 11.74 -7.73
C ILE A 61 20.10 11.10 -7.47
N TYR A 62 20.01 9.77 -7.47
CA TYR A 62 18.75 9.06 -7.22
C TYR A 62 18.17 9.39 -5.84
N HIS A 63 18.98 9.31 -4.78
CA HIS A 63 18.50 9.49 -3.42
C HIS A 63 18.14 10.94 -3.09
N GLU A 64 18.92 11.93 -3.53
CA GLU A 64 18.57 13.34 -3.36
C GLU A 64 17.31 13.70 -4.15
N THR A 65 17.21 13.24 -5.39
CA THR A 65 16.00 13.42 -6.21
C THR A 65 14.77 12.79 -5.56
N ARG A 66 14.87 11.53 -5.12
CA ARG A 66 13.79 10.82 -4.42
C ARG A 66 13.34 11.58 -3.18
N LYS A 67 14.28 12.15 -2.44
CA LYS A 67 14.02 12.93 -1.22
C LYS A 67 13.27 14.23 -1.54
N ILE A 68 13.66 14.94 -2.60
CA ILE A 68 12.95 16.16 -3.07
C ILE A 68 11.53 15.81 -3.50
N VAL A 69 11.33 14.82 -4.38
CA VAL A 69 9.99 14.41 -4.84
C VAL A 69 9.11 13.98 -3.66
N GLY A 70 9.67 13.25 -2.68
CA GLY A 70 8.95 12.90 -1.45
C GLY A 70 8.49 14.13 -0.67
N ALA A 71 9.33 15.16 -0.58
CA ALA A 71 9.00 16.42 0.08
C ALA A 71 7.93 17.23 -0.67
N GLU A 72 7.97 17.26 -2.01
CA GLU A 72 6.93 17.89 -2.83
C GLU A 72 5.57 17.22 -2.62
N VAL A 73 5.52 15.88 -2.63
CA VAL A 73 4.28 15.12 -2.36
C VAL A 73 3.76 15.41 -0.95
N GLN A 74 4.63 15.42 0.06
CA GLN A 74 4.25 15.79 1.44
C GLN A 74 3.70 17.23 1.50
N HIS A 75 4.42 18.19 0.92
CA HIS A 75 4.02 19.60 0.95
C HIS A 75 2.67 19.83 0.24
N ILE A 76 2.51 19.30 -0.98
CA ILE A 76 1.25 19.42 -1.74
C ILE A 76 0.09 18.75 -1.00
N THR A 77 0.31 17.57 -0.41
CA THR A 77 -0.73 16.84 0.32
C THR A 77 -1.21 17.64 1.53
N TYR A 78 -0.30 18.16 2.36
CA TYR A 78 -0.67 18.81 3.62
C TYR A 78 -1.04 20.28 3.48
N SER A 79 -0.42 21.00 2.54
CA SER A 79 -0.61 22.44 2.38
C SER A 79 -1.68 22.78 1.35
N HIS A 80 -1.89 21.95 0.33
CA HIS A 80 -2.82 22.26 -0.77
C HIS A 80 -4.07 21.37 -0.72
N TRP A 81 -3.91 20.05 -0.62
CA TRP A 81 -5.02 19.10 -0.73
C TRP A 81 -5.82 18.95 0.57
N LEU A 82 -5.17 18.62 1.69
CA LEU A 82 -5.84 18.41 2.99
C LEU A 82 -6.74 19.58 3.41
N PRO A 83 -6.36 20.86 3.25
CA PRO A 83 -7.25 21.98 3.54
C PRO A 83 -8.59 21.95 2.81
N LYS A 84 -8.64 21.44 1.57
CA LYS A 84 -9.89 21.34 0.79
C LYS A 84 -10.77 20.20 1.27
N ILE A 85 -10.16 19.15 1.82
CA ILE A 85 -10.86 17.95 2.29
C ILE A 85 -11.34 18.13 3.73
N LEU A 86 -10.44 18.55 4.63
CA LEU A 86 -10.69 18.69 6.07
C LEU A 86 -11.48 19.96 6.41
N GLY A 87 -11.33 21.02 5.61
CA GLY A 87 -11.84 22.34 5.95
C GLY A 87 -11.17 22.92 7.21
N VAL A 88 -11.67 24.07 7.68
CA VAL A 88 -11.10 24.79 8.83
C VAL A 88 -11.16 23.94 10.11
N VAL A 89 -12.27 23.22 10.32
CA VAL A 89 -12.47 22.40 11.53
C VAL A 89 -11.48 21.24 11.56
N GLY A 90 -11.37 20.47 10.47
CA GLY A 90 -10.47 19.33 10.44
C GLY A 90 -8.98 19.72 10.45
N LEU A 91 -8.62 20.89 9.90
CA LEU A 91 -7.27 21.45 10.05
C LEU A 91 -6.95 21.83 11.49
N LYS A 92 -7.90 22.40 12.23
CA LYS A 92 -7.74 22.66 13.66
C LYS A 92 -7.51 21.36 14.45
N MET A 93 -8.17 20.27 14.06
CA MET A 93 -7.95 18.95 14.65
C MET A 93 -6.57 18.36 14.31
N LEU A 94 -6.11 18.52 13.06
CA LEU A 94 -4.76 18.13 12.62
C LEU A 94 -3.69 18.88 13.43
N GLY A 95 -3.93 20.17 13.66
CA GLY A 95 -3.03 21.08 14.39
C GLY A 95 -1.74 21.39 13.62
N GLU A 96 -0.95 22.30 14.16
CA GLU A 96 0.36 22.67 13.62
C GLU A 96 1.42 21.59 13.91
N TYR A 97 2.45 21.53 13.07
CA TYR A 97 3.58 20.65 13.28
C TYR A 97 4.47 21.17 14.43
N LYS A 98 4.79 20.30 15.39
CA LYS A 98 5.58 20.64 16.58
C LYS A 98 6.97 19.98 16.62
N GLY A 99 7.35 19.30 15.54
CA GLY A 99 8.55 18.46 15.49
C GLY A 99 8.22 16.97 15.50
N TYR A 100 9.24 16.15 15.19
CA TYR A 100 9.14 14.70 15.18
C TYR A 100 9.02 14.14 16.61
N ASP A 101 8.06 13.25 16.83
CA ASP A 101 7.90 12.49 18.07
C ASP A 101 8.13 10.99 17.82
N PRO A 102 9.20 10.39 18.35
CA PRO A 102 9.49 8.97 18.17
C PRO A 102 8.50 8.02 18.86
N ASN A 103 7.64 8.52 19.76
CA ASN A 103 6.62 7.72 20.43
C ASN A 103 5.32 7.61 19.62
N VAL A 104 5.18 8.38 18.53
CA VAL A 104 4.02 8.31 17.64
C VAL A 104 4.18 7.14 16.68
N ASN A 105 3.24 6.20 16.73
CA ASN A 105 3.17 5.14 15.73
C ASN A 105 2.62 5.70 14.41
N SER A 106 3.47 5.84 13.39
CA SER A 106 3.13 6.32 12.04
C SER A 106 2.58 5.24 11.10
N GLY A 107 2.32 4.02 11.59
CA GLY A 107 1.65 2.99 10.82
C GLY A 107 0.24 3.40 10.37
N ILE A 108 -0.14 2.97 9.17
CA ILE A 108 -1.51 3.12 8.67
C ILE A 108 -2.42 2.18 9.47
N THR A 109 -3.48 2.73 10.05
CA THR A 109 -4.45 1.92 10.79
C THR A 109 -5.37 1.15 9.84
N ASN A 110 -5.88 0.01 10.32
CA ASN A 110 -6.65 -0.91 9.50
C ASN A 110 -7.96 -0.25 9.03
N GLU A 111 -8.65 0.47 9.91
CA GLU A 111 -9.87 1.24 9.59
C GLU A 111 -9.61 2.36 8.57
N PHE A 112 -8.43 2.97 8.59
CA PHE A 112 -8.07 4.02 7.64
C PHE A 112 -7.92 3.44 6.22
N ALA A 113 -7.13 2.38 6.08
CA ALA A 113 -6.90 1.73 4.78
C ALA A 113 -8.14 1.01 4.23
N THR A 114 -8.95 0.44 5.13
CA THR A 114 -10.07 -0.43 4.75
C THR A 114 -11.37 0.33 4.55
N ALA A 115 -11.60 1.43 5.27
CA ALA A 115 -12.86 2.18 5.21
C ALA A 115 -12.66 3.69 5.04
N ALA A 116 -11.94 4.36 5.93
CA ALA A 116 -11.96 5.83 6.01
C ALA A 116 -11.43 6.50 4.74
N PHE A 117 -10.24 6.10 4.26
CA PHE A 117 -9.63 6.72 3.07
C PHE A 117 -10.33 6.33 1.75
N ARG A 118 -11.32 5.42 1.81
CA ARG A 118 -12.16 5.04 0.66
C ARG A 118 -13.31 6.01 0.40
N PHE A 119 -13.46 7.06 1.20
CA PHE A 119 -14.43 8.13 0.92
C PHE A 119 -14.23 8.74 -0.48
N GLY A 120 -13.00 8.69 -1.01
CA GLY A 120 -12.67 9.10 -2.37
C GLY A 120 -13.51 8.42 -3.45
N HIS A 121 -14.04 7.22 -3.22
CA HIS A 121 -14.95 6.55 -4.15
C HIS A 121 -16.24 7.34 -4.38
N THR A 122 -16.63 8.21 -3.44
CA THR A 122 -17.81 9.09 -3.60
C THR A 122 -17.56 10.29 -4.51
N LEU A 123 -16.29 10.57 -4.81
CA LEU A 123 -15.80 11.72 -5.59
C LEU A 123 -15.47 11.37 -7.05
N ILE A 124 -15.58 10.09 -7.42
CA ILE A 124 -15.23 9.60 -8.75
C ILE A 124 -16.37 9.93 -9.73
N ASN A 125 -16.00 10.59 -10.84
CA ASN A 125 -16.89 10.83 -11.97
C ASN A 125 -17.13 9.54 -12.76
N PRO A 126 -18.33 9.35 -13.35
CA PRO A 126 -18.62 8.20 -14.23
C PRO A 126 -17.92 8.33 -15.60
N VAL A 127 -17.36 9.50 -15.90
CA VAL A 127 -16.68 9.81 -17.16
C VAL A 127 -15.31 10.41 -16.84
N LEU A 128 -14.29 9.93 -17.54
CA LEU A 128 -12.96 10.50 -17.56
C LEU A 128 -12.86 11.49 -18.71
N TYR A 129 -12.76 12.76 -18.36
CA TYR A 129 -12.68 13.87 -19.30
C TYR A 129 -11.30 13.92 -19.95
N ARG A 130 -11.28 14.27 -21.24
CA ARG A 130 -10.07 14.39 -22.05
C ARG A 130 -10.14 15.68 -22.85
N LEU A 131 -9.22 16.60 -22.56
CA LEU A 131 -9.28 17.96 -23.08
C LEU A 131 -8.00 18.34 -23.84
N ASP A 132 -8.16 19.05 -24.95
CA ASP A 132 -7.04 19.59 -25.72
C ASP A 132 -6.45 20.86 -25.08
N GLU A 133 -5.53 21.52 -25.78
CA GLU A 133 -4.86 22.74 -25.32
C GLU A 133 -5.79 23.96 -25.12
N ASN A 134 -6.97 23.95 -25.75
CA ASN A 134 -7.98 24.98 -25.63
C ASN A 134 -9.07 24.62 -24.59
N PHE A 135 -8.86 23.52 -23.85
CA PHE A 135 -9.82 22.95 -22.91
C PHE A 135 -11.12 22.47 -23.58
N GLU A 136 -11.05 22.12 -24.87
CA GLU A 136 -12.14 21.49 -25.61
C GLU A 136 -11.96 19.97 -25.66
N THR A 137 -13.02 19.24 -25.97
CA THR A 137 -12.97 17.78 -26.04
C THR A 137 -12.11 17.31 -27.22
N ILE A 138 -11.15 16.42 -26.96
CA ILE A 138 -10.32 15.84 -28.03
C ILE A 138 -11.17 15.03 -29.04
N PRO A 139 -10.71 14.82 -30.29
CA PRO A 139 -11.48 14.08 -31.30
C PRO A 139 -11.93 12.68 -30.88
N GLN A 140 -11.17 12.00 -30.02
CA GLN A 140 -11.49 10.68 -29.47
C GLN A 140 -12.62 10.72 -28.43
N GLY A 141 -13.07 11.90 -28.00
CA GLY A 141 -14.15 12.08 -27.02
C GLY A 141 -13.72 11.85 -25.57
N HIS A 142 -14.68 11.83 -24.65
CA HIS A 142 -14.43 11.39 -23.26
C HIS A 142 -14.55 9.86 -23.12
N ILE A 143 -14.09 9.30 -22.00
CA ILE A 143 -14.12 7.84 -21.75
C ILE A 143 -15.06 7.53 -20.58
N SER A 144 -16.03 6.64 -20.77
CA SER A 144 -16.78 6.08 -19.63
C SER A 144 -15.85 5.32 -18.69
N LEU A 145 -16.01 5.49 -17.38
CA LEU A 145 -15.05 4.98 -16.41
C LEU A 145 -14.78 3.48 -16.54
N HIS A 146 -15.78 2.65 -16.82
CA HIS A 146 -15.57 1.21 -17.00
C HIS A 146 -14.59 0.86 -18.15
N LYS A 147 -14.45 1.74 -19.14
CA LYS A 147 -13.51 1.62 -20.27
C LYS A 147 -12.13 2.20 -20.00
N ALA A 148 -12.00 3.00 -18.93
CA ALA A 148 -10.73 3.55 -18.49
C ALA A 148 -9.97 2.59 -17.56
N PHE A 149 -10.59 1.50 -17.10
CA PHE A 149 -9.92 0.54 -16.25
C PHE A 149 -8.98 -0.35 -17.06
N PHE A 150 -7.72 -0.46 -16.61
CA PHE A 150 -6.70 -1.34 -17.19
C PHE A 150 -6.49 -1.18 -18.71
N SER A 151 -6.67 0.02 -19.27
CA SER A 151 -6.62 0.28 -20.72
C SER A 151 -5.44 1.17 -21.18
N PRO A 152 -4.17 0.83 -20.83
CA PRO A 152 -3.01 1.70 -21.06
C PRO A 152 -2.80 2.08 -22.53
N PHE A 153 -3.33 1.31 -23.47
CA PHE A 153 -3.31 1.62 -24.90
C PHE A 153 -3.98 2.95 -25.26
N ARG A 154 -4.96 3.41 -24.48
CA ARG A 154 -5.58 4.72 -24.66
C ARG A 154 -4.55 5.83 -24.45
N ILE A 155 -3.61 5.68 -23.52
CA ILE A 155 -2.52 6.64 -23.34
C ILE A 155 -1.56 6.58 -24.52
N VAL A 156 -1.16 5.38 -24.95
CA VAL A 156 -0.17 5.20 -26.03
C VAL A 156 -0.69 5.68 -27.39
N ASN A 157 -1.95 5.40 -27.70
CA ASN A 157 -2.52 5.58 -29.03
C ASN A 157 -3.44 6.82 -29.15
N GLU A 158 -3.90 7.41 -28.04
CA GLU A 158 -4.94 8.47 -28.05
C GLU A 158 -4.51 9.76 -27.36
N GLY A 159 -3.28 10.21 -27.62
CA GLY A 159 -2.82 11.56 -27.27
C GLY A 159 -2.04 11.69 -25.97
N GLY A 160 -1.54 10.59 -25.40
CA GLY A 160 -0.67 10.63 -24.23
C GLY A 160 -1.42 10.94 -22.93
N ILE A 161 -0.70 11.54 -21.96
CA ILE A 161 -1.25 11.85 -20.63
C ILE A 161 -1.84 13.25 -20.55
N ASP A 162 -1.43 14.18 -21.42
CA ASP A 162 -1.82 15.59 -21.37
C ASP A 162 -3.35 15.81 -21.41
N PRO A 163 -4.11 15.16 -22.32
CA PRO A 163 -5.55 15.34 -22.32
C PRO A 163 -6.23 14.84 -21.06
N LEU A 164 -5.71 13.76 -20.46
CA LEU A 164 -6.20 13.20 -19.21
C LEU A 164 -5.88 14.13 -18.05
N LEU A 165 -4.66 14.66 -17.98
CA LEU A 165 -4.25 15.64 -16.97
C LEU A 165 -5.10 16.91 -17.04
N ARG A 166 -5.31 17.48 -18.23
CA ARG A 166 -6.23 18.63 -18.42
C ARG A 166 -7.64 18.30 -17.99
N GLY A 167 -8.12 17.08 -18.25
CA GLY A 167 -9.41 16.62 -17.73
C GLY A 167 -9.46 16.59 -16.19
N LEU A 168 -8.39 16.11 -15.54
CA LEU A 168 -8.31 15.99 -14.08
C LEU A 168 -8.32 17.36 -13.37
N PHE A 169 -7.55 18.34 -13.86
CA PHE A 169 -7.54 19.67 -13.23
C PHE A 169 -8.57 20.63 -13.82
N GLY A 170 -9.01 20.42 -15.06
CA GLY A 170 -9.93 21.31 -15.76
C GLY A 170 -11.41 21.03 -15.54
N THR A 171 -11.77 19.86 -15.02
CA THR A 171 -13.18 19.49 -14.79
C THR A 171 -13.48 19.30 -13.29
N ALA A 172 -14.69 19.66 -12.88
CA ALA A 172 -15.13 19.44 -11.50
C ALA A 172 -15.21 17.93 -11.17
N GLY A 173 -14.69 17.56 -10.00
CA GLY A 173 -14.91 16.23 -9.43
C GLY A 173 -16.37 16.03 -9.01
N LYS A 174 -16.82 14.77 -8.93
CA LYS A 174 -18.16 14.44 -8.46
C LYS A 174 -18.35 14.96 -7.05
N MET A 175 -19.44 15.67 -6.81
CA MET A 175 -19.85 16.02 -5.45
C MET A 175 -20.59 14.85 -4.80
N ARG A 176 -20.30 14.60 -3.53
CA ARG A 176 -21.05 13.63 -2.72
C ARG A 176 -22.41 14.22 -2.38
N VAL A 177 -23.48 13.61 -2.90
CA VAL A 177 -24.87 13.94 -2.60
C VAL A 177 -25.58 12.70 -2.05
N THR A 178 -26.51 12.89 -1.12
CA THR A 178 -27.19 11.81 -0.40
C THR A 178 -28.07 10.93 -1.30
N SER A 179 -28.54 11.48 -2.44
CA SER A 179 -29.29 10.73 -3.46
C SER A 179 -28.42 9.79 -4.30
N GLN A 180 -27.11 10.06 -4.41
CA GLN A 180 -26.20 9.31 -5.26
C GLN A 180 -24.78 9.33 -4.69
N LEU A 181 -24.52 8.45 -3.72
CA LEU A 181 -23.21 8.34 -3.06
C LEU A 181 -22.13 7.86 -4.03
N LEU A 182 -22.37 6.74 -4.71
CA LEU A 182 -21.51 6.19 -5.77
C LEU A 182 -22.27 6.15 -7.09
N ASN A 183 -21.55 6.30 -8.20
CA ASN A 183 -22.11 6.21 -9.54
C ASN A 183 -22.17 4.74 -10.01
N THR A 184 -23.03 4.46 -11.01
CA THR A 184 -23.28 3.09 -11.49
C THR A 184 -22.08 2.44 -12.19
N GLU A 185 -21.10 3.23 -12.66
CA GLU A 185 -19.87 2.68 -13.23
C GLU A 185 -19.01 1.96 -12.15
N LEU A 186 -19.21 2.31 -10.87
CA LEU A 186 -18.55 1.68 -9.74
C LEU A 186 -19.38 0.60 -9.05
N THR A 187 -20.71 0.66 -9.11
CA THR A 187 -21.58 -0.33 -8.43
C THR A 187 -22.03 -1.45 -9.37
N GLU A 188 -22.20 -1.19 -10.67
CA GLU A 188 -22.74 -2.17 -11.62
C GLU A 188 -21.73 -2.61 -12.69
N ARG A 189 -20.65 -1.85 -12.89
CA ARG A 189 -19.72 -2.04 -14.02
C ARG A 189 -18.25 -2.04 -13.63
N LEU A 190 -17.93 -2.19 -12.33
CA LEU A 190 -16.55 -2.16 -11.90
C LEU A 190 -15.77 -3.31 -12.55
N PHE A 191 -14.71 -2.95 -13.28
CA PHE A 191 -13.83 -3.88 -13.98
C PHE A 191 -14.54 -4.81 -14.97
N SER A 192 -15.65 -4.38 -15.57
CA SER A 192 -16.39 -5.19 -16.55
C SER A 192 -15.57 -5.56 -17.79
N MET A 193 -14.51 -4.80 -18.11
CA MET A 193 -13.58 -5.12 -19.20
C MET A 193 -12.43 -6.05 -18.78
N ALA A 194 -12.06 -6.03 -17.50
CA ALA A 194 -10.94 -6.84 -16.98
C ALA A 194 -11.38 -8.14 -16.31
N ARG A 195 -12.69 -8.32 -16.04
CA ARG A 195 -13.27 -9.49 -15.35
C ARG A 195 -14.52 -10.00 -16.06
N ALA A 196 -14.76 -11.30 -15.96
CA ALA A 196 -15.91 -11.96 -16.57
C ALA A 196 -17.26 -11.52 -15.96
N VAL A 197 -17.25 -11.08 -14.70
CA VAL A 197 -18.42 -10.55 -14.00
C VAL A 197 -18.06 -9.17 -13.48
N ALA A 198 -18.91 -8.19 -13.78
CA ALA A 198 -18.78 -6.85 -13.22
C ALA A 198 -18.93 -6.90 -11.69
N LEU A 199 -18.12 -6.10 -10.99
CA LEU A 199 -18.13 -6.04 -9.54
C LEU A 199 -18.89 -4.81 -9.06
N ASP A 200 -19.22 -4.82 -7.76
CA ASP A 200 -19.76 -3.67 -7.03
C ASP A 200 -18.73 -3.19 -6.01
N LEU A 201 -18.16 -2.00 -6.22
CA LEU A 201 -17.17 -1.41 -5.34
C LEU A 201 -17.73 -1.12 -3.94
N ALA A 202 -19.00 -0.71 -3.82
CA ALA A 202 -19.63 -0.45 -2.53
C ALA A 202 -19.78 -1.76 -1.73
N ALA A 203 -20.33 -2.81 -2.37
CA ALA A 203 -20.45 -4.13 -1.74
C ALA A 203 -19.07 -4.70 -1.36
N MET A 204 -18.06 -4.52 -2.22
CA MET A 204 -16.68 -4.93 -1.91
C MET A 204 -16.10 -4.17 -0.72
N ASN A 205 -16.37 -2.87 -0.57
CA ASN A 205 -15.89 -2.11 0.59
C ASN A 205 -16.54 -2.58 1.90
N ILE A 206 -17.85 -2.87 1.86
CA ILE A 206 -18.58 -3.44 3.00
C ILE A 206 -17.99 -4.81 3.37
N GLN A 207 -17.89 -5.70 2.38
CA GLN A 207 -17.38 -7.05 2.60
C GLN A 207 -15.91 -7.04 3.05
N ARG A 208 -15.10 -6.12 2.54
CA ARG A 208 -13.70 -5.93 2.97
C ARG A 208 -13.60 -5.46 4.42
N GLY A 209 -14.51 -4.58 4.86
CA GLY A 209 -14.60 -4.19 6.27
C GLY A 209 -14.82 -5.40 7.18
N ARG A 210 -15.72 -6.30 6.78
CA ARG A 210 -16.02 -7.53 7.52
C ARG A 210 -14.85 -8.52 7.51
N ASP A 211 -14.24 -8.72 6.34
CA ASP A 211 -13.02 -9.54 6.14
C ASP A 211 -11.88 -9.08 7.07
N HIS A 212 -11.68 -7.78 7.19
CA HIS A 212 -10.64 -7.18 8.04
C HIS A 212 -11.03 -7.10 9.53
N GLY A 213 -12.20 -7.59 9.92
CA GLY A 213 -12.70 -7.51 11.30
C GLY A 213 -12.82 -6.08 11.82
N ILE A 214 -13.17 -5.12 10.95
CA ILE A 214 -13.31 -3.72 11.34
C ILE A 214 -14.48 -3.59 12.32
N PRO A 215 -14.27 -2.96 13.51
CA PRO A 215 -15.36 -2.74 14.45
C PRO A 215 -16.53 -1.96 13.83
N PRO A 216 -17.74 -2.11 14.37
CA PRO A 216 -18.89 -1.35 13.91
C PRO A 216 -18.70 0.16 14.05
N TYR A 217 -19.44 0.92 13.26
CA TYR A 217 -19.42 2.38 13.25
C TYR A 217 -19.55 3.02 14.65
N HIS A 218 -20.36 2.40 15.52
CA HIS A 218 -20.55 2.83 16.91
C HIS A 218 -19.22 3.00 17.69
N GLU A 219 -18.30 2.03 17.58
CA GLU A 219 -17.01 2.06 18.29
C GLU A 219 -16.16 3.26 17.87
N PHE A 220 -16.20 3.61 16.58
CA PHE A 220 -15.47 4.75 16.04
C PHE A 220 -16.11 6.09 16.43
N ARG A 221 -17.43 6.14 16.63
CA ARG A 221 -18.07 7.33 17.21
C ARG A 221 -17.57 7.57 18.63
N VAL A 222 -17.55 6.53 19.47
CA VAL A 222 -17.06 6.62 20.85
C VAL A 222 -15.59 7.03 20.86
N TYR A 223 -14.75 6.40 20.04
CA TYR A 223 -13.34 6.77 19.87
C TYR A 223 -13.17 8.24 19.49
N CYS A 224 -14.05 8.77 18.63
CA CYS A 224 -14.04 10.16 18.18
C CYS A 224 -14.77 11.14 19.12
N ASN A 225 -15.12 10.73 20.34
CA ASN A 225 -15.87 11.53 21.32
C ASN A 225 -17.22 12.06 20.78
N LEU A 226 -17.88 11.29 19.92
CA LEU A 226 -19.24 11.55 19.46
C LEU A 226 -20.25 10.81 20.34
N SER A 227 -21.53 11.16 20.22
CA SER A 227 -22.59 10.52 21.02
C SER A 227 -22.67 9.01 20.76
N SER A 228 -22.82 8.24 21.84
CA SER A 228 -23.18 6.83 21.81
C SER A 228 -24.54 6.65 21.12
N THR A 229 -24.71 5.55 20.40
CA THR A 229 -25.87 5.30 19.55
C THR A 229 -26.51 3.98 19.92
N HIS A 230 -27.63 4.04 20.63
CA HIS A 230 -28.42 2.86 20.99
C HIS A 230 -29.68 2.74 20.14
N THR A 231 -30.18 3.86 19.61
CA THR A 231 -31.29 3.93 18.67
C THR A 231 -30.85 4.60 17.38
N PHE A 232 -31.57 4.35 16.28
CA PHE A 232 -31.29 5.05 15.02
C PHE A 232 -31.59 6.54 15.10
N GLU A 233 -32.43 7.00 16.02
CA GLU A 233 -32.72 8.42 16.18
C GLU A 233 -31.58 9.20 16.88
N ASP A 234 -30.68 8.50 17.58
CA ASP A 234 -29.45 9.09 18.12
C ASP A 234 -28.52 9.60 17.01
N LEU A 235 -28.68 9.10 15.77
CA LEU A 235 -27.92 9.48 14.59
C LEU A 235 -28.44 10.73 13.88
N LYS A 236 -29.52 11.36 14.37
CA LYS A 236 -30.19 12.48 13.66
C LYS A 236 -29.30 13.71 13.41
N ASN A 237 -28.24 13.88 14.20
CA ASN A 237 -27.31 15.01 14.07
C ASN A 237 -26.30 14.78 12.94
N GLU A 238 -25.81 13.55 12.79
CA GLU A 238 -24.84 13.18 11.77
C GLU A 238 -25.49 12.69 10.48
N ILE A 239 -26.67 12.07 10.55
CA ILE A 239 -27.45 11.60 9.39
C ILE A 239 -28.82 12.26 9.48
N LYS A 240 -28.98 13.46 8.91
CA LYS A 240 -30.19 14.28 9.08
C LYS A 240 -31.41 13.71 8.37
N ASN A 241 -31.22 13.00 7.26
CA ASN A 241 -32.33 12.43 6.49
C ASN A 241 -32.96 11.22 7.23
N PRO A 242 -34.24 11.31 7.65
CA PRO A 242 -34.91 10.24 8.38
C PRO A 242 -35.14 8.98 7.54
N GLU A 243 -35.32 9.11 6.22
CA GLU A 243 -35.48 7.95 5.33
C GLU A 243 -34.22 7.09 5.28
N ILE A 244 -33.04 7.72 5.32
CA ILE A 244 -31.77 7.02 5.41
C ILE A 244 -31.67 6.26 6.75
N ARG A 245 -32.05 6.90 7.86
CA ARG A 245 -32.04 6.26 9.18
C ARG A 245 -32.99 5.06 9.25
N GLU A 246 -34.18 5.18 8.67
CA GLU A 246 -35.14 4.07 8.56
C GLU A 246 -34.63 2.95 7.64
N LYS A 247 -33.95 3.29 6.54
CA LYS A 247 -33.31 2.27 5.68
C LYS A 247 -32.19 1.52 6.41
N LEU A 248 -31.34 2.24 7.16
CA LEU A 248 -30.32 1.62 8.01
C LEU A 248 -30.94 0.70 9.05
N LYS A 249 -32.06 1.11 9.68
CA LYS A 249 -32.81 0.29 10.62
C LYS A 249 -33.31 -1.01 10.01
N ARG A 250 -33.89 -0.95 8.81
CA ARG A 250 -34.37 -2.14 8.09
C ARG A 250 -33.23 -3.08 7.69
N LEU A 251 -32.06 -2.55 7.33
CA LEU A 251 -30.93 -3.35 6.84
C LEU A 251 -30.08 -3.95 7.97
N TYR A 252 -29.81 -3.18 9.02
CA TYR A 252 -28.87 -3.56 10.09
C TYR A 252 -29.54 -4.03 11.37
N GLY A 253 -30.83 -3.71 11.57
CA GLY A 253 -31.61 -4.03 12.77
C GLY A 253 -31.24 -3.22 14.01
N SER A 254 -29.93 -3.07 14.27
CA SER A 254 -29.35 -2.31 15.38
C SER A 254 -28.29 -1.32 14.88
N PRO A 255 -28.20 -0.10 15.45
CA PRO A 255 -27.13 0.83 15.09
C PRO A 255 -25.72 0.30 15.44
N LEU A 256 -25.64 -0.66 16.36
CA LEU A 256 -24.39 -1.32 16.75
C LEU A 256 -23.84 -2.28 15.70
N ASN A 257 -24.61 -2.59 14.65
CA ASN A 257 -24.20 -3.50 13.58
C ASN A 257 -23.75 -2.77 12.30
N ILE A 258 -23.86 -1.44 12.24
CA ILE A 258 -23.59 -0.68 11.01
C ILE A 258 -22.11 -0.80 10.66
N ASP A 259 -21.80 -1.30 9.46
CA ASP A 259 -20.43 -1.35 8.95
C ASP A 259 -19.85 0.07 8.85
N LEU A 260 -18.55 0.22 9.12
CA LEU A 260 -17.92 1.54 9.18
C LEU A 260 -18.02 2.32 7.84
N PHE A 261 -17.62 1.71 6.72
CA PHE A 261 -17.60 2.38 5.41
C PHE A 261 -18.93 3.04 5.01
N PRO A 262 -20.07 2.34 4.97
CA PRO A 262 -21.33 2.96 4.60
C PRO A 262 -21.74 4.07 5.57
N ALA A 263 -21.50 3.92 6.87
CA ALA A 263 -21.79 4.98 7.84
C ALA A 263 -21.00 6.27 7.55
N LEU A 264 -19.68 6.15 7.34
CA LEU A 264 -18.80 7.30 7.10
C LEU A 264 -19.22 8.12 5.87
N ILE A 265 -19.73 7.47 4.82
CA ILE A 265 -20.18 8.16 3.61
C ILE A 265 -21.63 8.68 3.71
N LEU A 266 -22.42 8.18 4.65
CA LEU A 266 -23.80 8.60 4.91
C LEU A 266 -23.91 9.81 5.85
N GLU A 267 -22.92 10.03 6.71
CA GLU A 267 -22.87 11.24 7.53
C GLU A 267 -22.91 12.50 6.67
N ASP A 268 -23.70 13.49 7.06
CA ASP A 268 -23.75 14.79 6.41
C ASP A 268 -22.41 15.51 6.51
N LEU A 269 -22.11 16.30 5.47
CA LEU A 269 -20.85 17.03 5.38
C LEU A 269 -20.76 18.11 6.46
N VAL A 270 -19.62 18.17 7.16
CA VAL A 270 -19.29 19.32 7.99
C VAL A 270 -19.07 20.54 7.08
N PRO A 271 -19.69 21.71 7.35
CA PRO A 271 -19.58 22.89 6.51
C PRO A 271 -18.14 23.27 6.17
N GLY A 272 -17.87 23.50 4.88
CA GLY A 272 -16.52 23.84 4.39
C GLY A 272 -15.56 22.66 4.25
N SER A 273 -15.99 21.43 4.56
CA SER A 273 -15.21 20.20 4.37
C SER A 273 -15.84 19.29 3.30
N ARG A 274 -15.20 18.15 3.05
CA ARG A 274 -15.70 17.05 2.23
C ARG A 274 -16.02 15.80 3.04
N LEU A 275 -16.07 15.91 4.37
CA LEU A 275 -16.17 14.78 5.30
C LEU A 275 -17.33 14.94 6.28
N GLY A 276 -17.87 13.80 6.75
CA GLY A 276 -18.68 13.76 7.96
C GLY A 276 -17.84 13.84 9.24
N PRO A 277 -18.45 14.05 10.42
CA PRO A 277 -17.74 14.20 11.69
C PRO A 277 -16.82 13.04 12.05
N THR A 278 -17.28 11.79 11.94
CA THR A 278 -16.46 10.61 12.29
C THR A 278 -15.32 10.46 11.29
N LEU A 279 -15.61 10.63 10.00
CA LEU A 279 -14.60 10.54 8.95
C LEU A 279 -13.51 11.61 9.12
N MET A 280 -13.88 12.82 9.52
CA MET A 280 -12.96 13.91 9.82
C MET A 280 -12.00 13.56 10.96
N CYS A 281 -12.53 13.01 12.06
CA CYS A 281 -11.72 12.53 13.18
C CYS A 281 -10.69 11.48 12.74
N LEU A 282 -11.12 10.45 11.99
CA LEU A 282 -10.23 9.38 11.54
C LEU A 282 -9.14 9.89 10.58
N LEU A 283 -9.51 10.73 9.59
CA LEU A 283 -8.54 11.28 8.64
C LEU A 283 -7.56 12.23 9.32
N SER A 284 -8.03 13.21 10.09
CA SER A 284 -7.14 14.15 10.78
C SER A 284 -6.19 13.42 11.74
N THR A 285 -6.66 12.37 12.42
CA THR A 285 -5.82 11.56 13.31
C THR A 285 -4.73 10.80 12.54
N GLN A 286 -5.09 10.12 11.45
CA GLN A 286 -4.09 9.36 10.67
C GLN A 286 -3.04 10.28 10.04
N PHE A 287 -3.46 11.39 9.41
CA PHE A 287 -2.52 12.34 8.81
C PHE A 287 -1.64 13.01 9.86
N LYS A 288 -2.18 13.33 11.05
CA LYS A 288 -1.35 13.83 12.16
C LYS A 288 -0.28 12.82 12.56
N ARG A 289 -0.63 11.55 12.71
CA ARG A 289 0.32 10.47 13.06
C ARG A 289 1.39 10.26 12.01
N LEU A 290 1.02 10.32 10.73
CA LEU A 290 1.96 10.23 9.61
C LEU A 290 2.97 11.38 9.62
N ARG A 291 2.50 12.61 9.89
CA ARG A 291 3.37 13.79 9.96
C ARG A 291 4.28 13.76 11.20
N ASP A 292 3.68 13.60 12.37
CA ASP A 292 4.38 13.77 13.66
C ASP A 292 5.30 12.57 13.95
N GLY A 293 4.97 11.38 13.45
CA GLY A 293 5.77 10.16 13.60
C GLY A 293 6.73 9.85 12.45
N ASP A 294 6.89 10.75 11.47
CA ASP A 294 7.87 10.60 10.38
C ASP A 294 9.16 11.38 10.68
N ARG A 295 10.24 10.64 10.95
CA ARG A 295 11.57 11.21 11.16
C ARG A 295 12.09 11.97 9.94
N LEU A 296 11.64 11.59 8.74
CA LEU A 296 12.00 12.19 7.46
C LEU A 296 10.94 13.17 6.94
N TRP A 297 10.02 13.61 7.80
CA TRP A 297 9.09 14.70 7.48
C TRP A 297 9.85 15.92 6.95
N TYR A 298 9.40 16.50 5.84
CA TYR A 298 10.18 17.50 5.12
C TYR A 298 10.47 18.79 5.92
N GLU A 299 9.66 19.12 6.94
CA GLU A 299 9.91 20.27 7.83
C GLU A 299 10.70 19.90 9.09
N ASN A 300 11.04 18.63 9.30
CA ASN A 300 11.82 18.21 10.46
C ASN A 300 13.26 18.76 10.36
N PRO A 301 13.78 19.46 11.38
CA PRO A 301 15.12 20.02 11.33
C PRO A 301 16.19 18.97 11.00
N GLY A 302 17.08 19.31 10.08
CA GLY A 302 18.14 18.42 9.59
C GLY A 302 17.76 17.53 8.41
N VAL A 303 16.47 17.46 8.02
CA VAL A 303 16.08 16.79 6.77
C VAL A 303 16.47 17.65 5.57
N PHE A 304 16.14 18.94 5.58
CA PHE A 304 16.58 19.92 4.59
C PHE A 304 17.20 21.13 5.27
N SER A 305 18.08 21.83 4.56
CA SER A 305 18.55 23.15 5.01
C SER A 305 17.41 24.17 4.98
N PRO A 306 17.48 25.27 5.75
CA PRO A 306 16.44 26.31 5.71
C PRO A 306 16.21 26.91 4.30
N ALA A 307 17.28 27.01 3.50
CA ALA A 307 17.21 27.49 2.13
C ALA A 307 16.49 26.48 1.21
N GLN A 308 16.82 25.19 1.33
CA GLN A 308 16.14 24.11 0.61
C GLN A 308 14.66 24.03 0.99
N LEU A 309 14.34 24.11 2.29
CA LEU A 309 12.97 24.08 2.79
C LEU A 309 12.14 25.25 2.25
N THR A 310 12.74 26.44 2.14
CA THR A 310 12.08 27.62 1.55
C THR A 310 11.69 27.35 0.09
N GLN A 311 12.53 26.65 -0.67
CA GLN A 311 12.24 26.28 -2.06
C GLN A 311 11.17 25.17 -2.15
N ILE A 312 11.23 24.14 -1.31
CA ILE A 312 10.23 23.07 -1.27
C ILE A 312 8.83 23.64 -0.98
N LYS A 313 8.72 24.63 -0.09
CA LYS A 313 7.45 25.30 0.22
C LYS A 313 6.87 26.13 -0.92
N GLN A 314 7.58 26.29 -2.04
CA GLN A 314 7.06 26.88 -3.28
C GLN A 314 6.51 25.82 -4.24
N SER A 315 6.73 24.53 -3.98
CA SER A 315 6.24 23.45 -4.82
C SER A 315 4.71 23.44 -4.89
N SER A 316 4.18 23.14 -6.08
CA SER A 316 2.75 23.04 -6.30
C SER A 316 2.48 21.99 -7.37
N LEU A 317 1.34 21.32 -7.29
CA LEU A 317 0.94 20.39 -8.35
C LEU A 317 0.77 21.11 -9.70
N ALA A 318 0.39 22.40 -9.69
CA ALA A 318 0.38 23.25 -10.88
C ALA A 318 1.77 23.34 -11.54
N ARG A 319 2.83 23.53 -10.74
CA ARG A 319 4.22 23.58 -11.24
C ARG A 319 4.66 22.23 -11.79
N VAL A 320 4.38 21.14 -11.07
CA VAL A 320 4.70 19.77 -11.50
C VAL A 320 4.02 19.45 -12.84
N LEU A 321 2.75 19.86 -13.02
CA LEU A 321 2.03 19.73 -14.29
C LEU A 321 2.71 20.53 -15.42
N CYS A 322 3.09 21.78 -15.15
CA CYS A 322 3.73 22.63 -16.14
C CYS A 322 5.15 22.18 -16.53
N ASP A 323 5.91 21.56 -15.61
CA ASP A 323 7.27 21.10 -15.88
C ASP A 323 7.33 19.75 -16.61
N ASN A 324 6.27 18.93 -16.50
CA ASN A 324 6.28 17.54 -16.97
C ASN A 324 5.17 17.17 -17.95
N GLY A 325 4.23 18.09 -18.22
CA GLY A 325 3.27 17.98 -19.32
C GLY A 325 3.96 18.24 -20.66
N ASP A 326 3.53 17.55 -21.72
CA ASP A 326 4.14 17.67 -23.05
C ASP A 326 3.79 19.00 -23.72
N ASN A 327 2.57 19.51 -23.51
CA ASN A 327 2.05 20.77 -24.03
C ASN A 327 1.05 21.43 -23.04
N ILE A 328 1.32 21.37 -21.73
CA ILE A 328 0.54 22.08 -20.71
C ILE A 328 1.18 23.45 -20.47
N THR A 329 0.62 24.49 -21.09
CA THR A 329 1.11 25.88 -21.00
C THR A 329 0.25 26.77 -20.11
N ARG A 330 -0.99 26.36 -19.82
CA ARG A 330 -1.94 27.08 -18.97
C ARG A 330 -2.52 26.16 -17.90
N VAL A 331 -2.54 26.64 -16.67
CA VAL A 331 -3.03 25.91 -15.49
C VAL A 331 -3.72 26.85 -14.51
N GLN A 332 -4.58 26.33 -13.64
CA GLN A 332 -5.05 27.11 -12.50
C GLN A 332 -3.94 27.27 -11.46
N ARG A 333 -3.99 28.39 -10.73
CA ARG A 333 -3.09 28.62 -9.60
C ARG A 333 -3.25 27.56 -8.49
N ASP A 334 -4.48 27.10 -8.26
CA ASP A 334 -4.82 26.02 -7.33
C ASP A 334 -5.61 24.96 -8.08
N VAL A 335 -4.92 23.91 -8.54
CA VAL A 335 -5.48 22.82 -9.35
C VAL A 335 -6.49 21.94 -8.59
N PHE A 336 -6.65 22.12 -7.28
CA PHE A 336 -7.69 21.45 -6.50
C PHE A 336 -9.01 22.25 -6.49
N ARG A 337 -9.07 23.40 -7.18
CA ARG A 337 -10.28 24.20 -7.38
C ARG A 337 -10.60 24.31 -8.86
N VAL A 338 -11.85 24.01 -9.20
CA VAL A 338 -12.35 24.21 -10.56
C VAL A 338 -12.42 25.70 -10.89
N ALA A 339 -12.08 26.05 -12.13
CA ALA A 339 -12.20 27.38 -12.70
C ALA A 339 -12.68 27.26 -14.16
N GLU A 340 -13.32 28.30 -14.67
CA GLU A 340 -13.86 28.33 -16.04
C GLU A 340 -12.85 28.91 -17.01
N PHE A 341 -12.35 28.12 -17.95
CA PHE A 341 -11.41 28.62 -18.96
C PHE A 341 -12.06 29.72 -19.84
N PRO A 342 -11.38 30.84 -20.13
CA PRO A 342 -9.98 31.17 -19.80
C PRO A 342 -9.78 31.83 -18.42
N HIS A 343 -10.84 32.12 -17.68
CA HIS A 343 -10.81 32.76 -16.37
C HIS A 343 -10.25 31.84 -15.28
N GLY A 344 -9.30 32.36 -14.49
CA GLY A 344 -8.64 31.57 -13.44
C GLY A 344 -7.52 30.65 -13.93
N TYR A 345 -7.21 30.65 -15.24
CA TYR A 345 -6.04 29.98 -15.82
C TYR A 345 -4.93 30.98 -16.11
N GLY A 346 -3.79 30.79 -15.43
CA GLY A 346 -2.56 31.56 -15.64
C GLY A 346 -1.59 30.88 -16.59
N SER A 347 -0.53 31.58 -16.96
CA SER A 347 0.57 31.01 -17.74
C SER A 347 1.46 30.15 -16.85
N CYS A 348 1.92 29.00 -17.35
CA CYS A 348 2.94 28.20 -16.68
C CYS A 348 4.25 28.97 -16.43
N ALA A 349 4.52 30.07 -17.14
CA ALA A 349 5.67 30.93 -16.87
C ALA A 349 5.56 31.70 -15.53
N GLU A 350 4.34 31.94 -15.06
CA GLU A 350 4.06 32.69 -13.83
C GLU A 350 4.02 31.79 -12.58
N VAL A 351 3.96 30.47 -12.77
CA VAL A 351 3.93 29.50 -11.67
C VAL A 351 5.35 29.34 -11.10
N PRO A 352 5.59 29.63 -9.80
CA PRO A 352 6.90 29.58 -9.18
C PRO A 352 7.60 28.24 -9.39
N LYS A 353 8.91 28.28 -9.67
CA LYS A 353 9.77 27.11 -9.81
C LYS A 353 10.53 26.84 -8.51
N VAL A 354 10.75 25.57 -8.20
CA VAL A 354 11.68 25.17 -7.15
C VAL A 354 13.11 25.42 -7.64
N ASP A 355 13.83 26.31 -6.97
CA ASP A 355 15.22 26.62 -7.33
C ASP A 355 16.18 25.56 -6.77
N LEU A 356 16.60 24.64 -7.65
CA LEU A 356 17.49 23.53 -7.30
C LEU A 356 18.94 23.97 -7.03
N ARG A 357 19.31 25.24 -7.25
CA ARG A 357 20.64 25.75 -6.88
C ARG A 357 20.92 25.64 -5.38
N MET A 358 19.88 25.54 -4.54
CA MET A 358 20.03 25.29 -3.10
C MET A 358 20.52 23.88 -2.76
N TRP A 359 20.66 22.98 -3.75
CA TRP A 359 21.28 21.65 -3.65
C TRP A 359 22.66 21.60 -4.32
N GLN A 360 23.19 22.74 -4.79
CA GLN A 360 24.54 22.79 -5.33
C GLN A 360 25.56 22.58 -4.21
N ASP A 361 26.44 21.59 -4.40
CA ASP A 361 27.54 21.28 -3.51
C ASP A 361 28.84 21.82 -4.12
N CYS A 362 29.37 22.89 -3.55
CA CYS A 362 30.65 23.45 -3.96
C CYS A 362 31.78 22.56 -3.42
N CYS A 363 32.49 21.90 -4.31
CA CYS A 363 33.52 20.94 -3.95
C CYS A 363 34.89 21.42 -4.45
N GLU A 364 35.76 21.83 -3.53
CA GLU A 364 37.18 22.15 -3.82
C GLU A 364 38.05 20.88 -3.92
N ASP A 365 37.61 19.74 -3.34
CA ASP A 365 38.38 18.49 -3.32
C ASP A 365 37.46 17.24 -3.43
N CYS A 366 37.08 16.86 -4.66
CA CYS A 366 36.07 15.82 -4.91
C CYS A 366 36.59 14.37 -4.92
N ARG A 367 37.76 14.12 -4.34
CA ARG A 367 38.38 12.78 -4.35
C ARG A 367 37.91 11.85 -3.23
N THR A 368 37.23 12.36 -2.20
CA THR A 368 36.93 11.59 -0.98
C THR A 368 35.45 11.42 -0.66
N ARG A 369 34.53 12.08 -1.38
CA ARG A 369 33.09 12.08 -1.04
C ARG A 369 32.21 11.03 -1.72
N GLY A 370 32.71 10.31 -2.73
CA GLY A 370 32.00 9.14 -3.30
C GLY A 370 31.91 7.95 -2.33
N GLN A 371 32.45 8.06 -1.12
CA GLN A 371 32.19 7.13 -0.04
C GLN A 371 30.88 7.51 0.64
N PHE A 372 29.78 7.03 0.08
CA PHE A 372 28.54 6.89 0.82
C PHE A 372 28.80 6.15 2.13
N ASN A 373 28.80 6.87 3.24
CA ASN A 373 28.37 6.30 4.51
C ASN A 373 26.86 6.08 4.41
N ALA A 374 26.47 5.06 3.64
CA ALA A 374 25.15 4.48 3.75
C ALA A 374 24.88 4.25 5.23
N PHE A 375 23.71 4.65 5.71
CA PHE A 375 23.24 4.42 7.08
C PHE A 375 23.31 2.93 7.52
N SER A 376 23.72 2.01 6.63
CA SER A 376 24.00 0.60 6.88
C SER A 376 25.31 0.32 7.64
N TYR A 377 26.32 1.21 7.59
CA TYR A 377 27.61 0.92 8.24
C TYR A 377 27.70 1.36 9.71
N HIS A 378 27.04 2.45 10.10
CA HIS A 378 27.07 2.95 11.48
C HIS A 378 25.99 2.36 12.41
N PHE A 379 25.06 1.54 11.90
CA PHE A 379 24.00 0.91 12.70
C PHE A 379 24.18 -0.60 12.95
N ARG A 380 25.39 -1.15 12.73
CA ARG A 380 25.78 -2.46 13.31
C ARG A 380 26.35 -2.34 14.73
N GLY A 381 26.09 -1.23 15.42
CA GLY A 381 26.15 -1.23 16.88
C GLY A 381 25.00 -2.08 17.41
N ARG A 382 25.32 -3.19 18.07
CA ARG A 382 24.38 -3.92 18.96
C ARG A 382 23.58 -2.86 19.74
N ARG A 383 22.24 -2.96 19.74
CA ARG A 383 21.41 -2.20 20.69
C ARG A 383 22.04 -2.29 22.07
N SER A 384 22.12 -1.17 22.80
CA SER A 384 22.42 -1.23 24.23
C SER A 384 21.44 -2.23 24.87
N LEU A 385 21.98 -3.15 25.65
CA LEU A 385 21.21 -4.16 26.39
C LEU A 385 20.26 -3.52 27.43
N ASP A 386 20.41 -2.22 27.70
CA ASP A 386 19.63 -1.50 28.69
C ASP A 386 18.15 -1.28 28.29
N TYR A 387 17.79 -1.56 27.03
CA TYR A 387 16.41 -1.43 26.52
C TYR A 387 15.87 -2.73 25.89
N SER A 388 16.30 -3.89 26.41
CA SER A 388 15.74 -5.20 26.01
C SER A 388 14.66 -5.66 27.00
N PHE A 389 13.57 -6.23 26.48
CA PHE A 389 12.49 -6.82 27.29
C PHE A 389 13.04 -7.96 28.16
N ARG A 390 12.41 -8.20 29.32
CA ARG A 390 12.92 -9.04 30.41
C ARG A 390 13.14 -10.53 30.06
N GLU A 391 12.76 -10.95 28.86
CA GLU A 391 12.82 -12.33 28.37
C GLU A 391 14.08 -12.63 27.53
N ASP A 392 14.85 -11.62 27.12
CA ASP A 392 16.01 -11.77 26.22
C ASP A 392 17.38 -11.92 26.93
N LYS A 393 17.42 -12.33 28.21
CA LYS A 393 18.69 -12.61 28.90
C LYS A 393 19.12 -14.07 28.66
N PRO A 394 20.27 -14.34 28.03
CA PRO A 394 20.73 -15.71 27.81
C PRO A 394 21.16 -16.39 29.13
N SER A 395 20.65 -17.60 29.33
CA SER A 395 20.93 -18.49 30.47
C SER A 395 22.40 -18.87 30.59
N LYS A 396 22.95 -18.79 31.80
CA LYS A 396 24.32 -19.19 32.16
C LYS A 396 24.44 -20.71 32.33
N TYR A 397 25.03 -21.42 31.37
CA TYR A 397 25.65 -22.76 31.51
C TYR A 397 26.63 -22.91 30.32
N LEU A 398 27.84 -23.48 30.35
CA LEU A 398 28.71 -24.17 31.30
C LEU A 398 30.16 -24.00 30.76
N LYS A 399 31.16 -23.76 31.62
CA LYS A 399 32.58 -23.71 31.25
C LYS A 399 33.17 -25.12 31.19
N ILE A 400 33.99 -25.42 30.18
CA ILE A 400 34.95 -26.54 30.19
C ILE A 400 36.36 -25.98 29.91
N PRO A 401 37.41 -26.32 30.68
CA PRO A 401 38.72 -25.68 30.58
C PRO A 401 39.84 -26.53 29.94
N ARG A 402 40.98 -25.84 29.67
CA ARG A 402 42.38 -26.29 29.45
C ARG A 402 42.80 -26.63 28.00
N ALA A 403 44.03 -26.33 27.52
CA ALA A 403 45.22 -25.71 28.12
C ALA A 403 46.27 -25.28 27.05
N SER A 404 47.17 -24.36 27.48
CA SER A 404 48.63 -24.27 27.21
C SER A 404 49.11 -24.21 25.76
N SER A 405 49.71 -23.12 25.26
CA SER A 405 51.10 -22.65 25.47
C SER A 405 51.58 -22.15 24.08
N PHE A 406 52.52 -21.24 23.83
CA PHE A 406 53.75 -20.78 24.46
C PHE A 406 54.06 -19.33 23.99
N THR A 407 54.84 -18.66 24.83
CA THR A 407 55.46 -17.32 24.76
C THR A 407 56.36 -17.06 23.53
N ARG A 408 56.47 -15.84 22.97
CA ARG A 408 57.44 -14.73 23.22
C ARG A 408 57.37 -13.85 21.94
N GLY A 409 57.60 -12.54 21.86
CA GLY A 409 58.07 -11.48 22.75
C GLY A 409 58.41 -10.25 21.88
N ASN A 410 58.17 -9.05 22.43
CA ASN A 410 58.59 -7.69 22.06
C ASN A 410 59.53 -7.47 20.85
N THR A 411 59.27 -6.42 20.05
CA THR A 411 59.88 -5.07 20.24
C THR A 411 59.38 -4.04 19.22
N PHE A 412 59.24 -2.80 19.69
CA PHE A 412 58.99 -1.55 18.95
C PHE A 412 60.11 -1.21 17.96
N PHE A 413 59.79 -0.50 16.86
CA PHE A 413 60.58 0.64 16.35
C PHE A 413 59.75 1.54 15.41
N ASN A 414 59.92 2.84 15.59
CA ASN A 414 59.29 3.94 14.86
C ASN A 414 60.18 4.43 13.70
N SER A 415 59.51 5.00 12.69
CA SER A 415 59.91 6.13 11.84
C SER A 415 60.72 5.94 10.54
N THR A 416 60.16 6.62 9.53
CA THR A 416 60.78 7.46 8.47
C THR A 416 61.21 6.88 7.10
N THR A 417 60.38 7.25 6.10
CA THR A 417 60.66 7.89 4.80
C THR A 417 61.40 7.17 3.66
N SER A 418 60.66 7.16 2.54
CA SER A 418 61.03 7.39 1.13
C SER A 418 61.89 6.34 0.40
N SER A 419 61.26 5.70 -0.59
CA SER A 419 61.74 5.75 -1.97
C SER A 419 60.65 5.28 -2.92
N PHE A 420 60.49 6.05 -3.99
CA PHE A 420 59.67 5.79 -5.16
C PHE A 420 59.98 4.42 -5.78
N ASP A 421 58.94 3.72 -6.22
CA ASP A 421 59.04 2.94 -7.46
C ASP A 421 57.70 2.96 -8.19
N GLU A 422 57.75 3.46 -9.43
CA GLU A 422 56.64 3.49 -10.39
C GLU A 422 56.53 2.15 -11.12
N HIS A 423 55.32 1.88 -11.62
CA HIS A 423 54.91 0.83 -12.58
C HIS A 423 54.42 -0.52 -12.01
N LYS A 424 53.08 -0.69 -11.95
CA LYS A 424 52.31 -1.30 -13.06
C LYS A 424 50.81 -1.36 -12.75
N LYS A 425 50.02 -0.82 -13.68
CA LYS A 425 48.56 -0.95 -13.77
C LYS A 425 48.17 -2.40 -14.11
N ALA A 426 47.36 -3.00 -13.23
CA ALA A 426 46.31 -4.02 -13.44
C ALA A 426 46.68 -5.39 -14.09
N PRO A 427 45.92 -6.48 -13.83
CA PRO A 427 44.50 -6.53 -14.15
C PRO A 427 43.58 -7.07 -13.04
N ILE A 428 42.54 -6.30 -12.75
CA ILE A 428 41.30 -6.63 -12.02
C ILE A 428 40.43 -7.65 -12.81
N MET A 429 40.93 -8.14 -13.95
CA MET A 429 40.16 -8.97 -14.89
C MET A 429 40.08 -10.46 -14.49
N ASN A 430 40.96 -10.93 -13.60
CA ASN A 430 40.93 -12.31 -13.11
C ASN A 430 39.81 -12.53 -12.08
N ASP A 431 39.58 -11.57 -11.18
CA ASP A 431 38.54 -11.64 -10.14
C ASP A 431 37.12 -11.66 -10.72
N PHE A 432 36.86 -10.89 -11.78
CA PHE A 432 35.54 -10.88 -12.41
C PHE A 432 35.23 -12.19 -13.13
N LYS A 433 36.25 -12.84 -13.68
CA LYS A 433 36.10 -14.12 -14.37
C LYS A 433 35.85 -15.27 -13.38
N GLU A 434 36.50 -15.24 -12.21
CA GLU A 434 36.19 -16.16 -11.11
C GLU A 434 34.79 -15.94 -10.55
N PHE A 435 34.38 -14.68 -10.34
CA PHE A 435 33.04 -14.35 -9.86
C PHE A 435 31.93 -14.82 -10.82
N VAL A 436 32.09 -14.60 -12.12
CA VAL A 436 31.14 -15.09 -13.14
C VAL A 436 31.12 -16.62 -13.17
N GLY A 437 32.27 -17.27 -12.98
CA GLY A 437 32.37 -18.72 -12.87
C GLY A 437 31.59 -19.28 -11.67
N ASP A 438 31.74 -18.68 -10.49
CA ASP A 438 31.01 -19.06 -9.28
C ASP A 438 29.51 -18.82 -9.40
N MET A 439 29.11 -17.74 -10.08
CA MET A 439 27.70 -17.45 -10.34
C MET A 439 27.08 -18.47 -11.31
N GLN A 440 27.80 -18.86 -12.38
CA GLN A 440 27.36 -19.92 -13.29
C GLN A 440 27.25 -21.29 -12.60
N LYS A 441 28.18 -21.59 -11.68
CA LYS A 441 28.15 -22.81 -10.87
C LYS A 441 26.92 -22.84 -9.95
N THR A 442 26.63 -21.72 -9.30
CA THR A 442 25.45 -21.56 -8.43
C THR A 442 24.15 -21.71 -9.22
N ILE A 443 24.05 -21.11 -10.41
CA ILE A 443 22.88 -21.26 -11.30
C ILE A 443 22.69 -22.72 -11.72
N THR A 444 23.77 -23.44 -11.99
CA THR A 444 23.72 -24.85 -12.40
C THR A 444 23.26 -25.75 -11.25
N ASP A 445 23.75 -25.51 -10.04
CA ASP A 445 23.31 -26.23 -8.84
C ASP A 445 21.84 -25.95 -8.50
N LEU A 446 21.40 -24.70 -8.61
CA LEU A 446 19.99 -24.33 -8.43
C LEU A 446 19.08 -25.00 -9.45
N ARG A 447 19.47 -25.04 -10.74
CA ARG A 447 18.72 -25.76 -11.78
C ARG A 447 18.63 -27.26 -11.49
N LYS A 448 19.67 -27.85 -10.91
CA LYS A 448 19.69 -29.26 -10.51
C LYS A 448 18.78 -29.52 -9.30
N GLN A 449 18.72 -28.59 -8.35
CA GLN A 449 17.78 -28.63 -7.23
C GLN A 449 16.33 -28.48 -7.71
N ILE A 450 16.06 -27.57 -8.66
CA ILE A 450 14.74 -27.39 -9.27
C ILE A 450 14.30 -28.69 -9.96
N LYS A 451 15.13 -29.29 -10.82
CA LYS A 451 14.80 -30.60 -11.44
C LYS A 451 14.54 -31.72 -10.43
N LYS A 452 15.24 -31.70 -9.29
CA LYS A 452 15.05 -32.68 -8.20
C LYS A 452 13.76 -32.42 -7.41
N LEU A 453 13.31 -31.17 -7.33
CA LEU A 453 12.02 -30.80 -6.75
C LEU A 453 10.88 -31.09 -7.71
N GLU A 454 11.04 -30.81 -9.01
CA GLU A 454 10.08 -31.15 -10.06
C GLU A 454 9.87 -32.67 -10.17
N SER A 455 10.93 -33.48 -10.05
CA SER A 455 10.79 -34.95 -10.03
C SER A 455 10.10 -35.48 -8.76
N ARG A 456 10.15 -34.73 -7.64
CA ARG A 456 9.37 -35.02 -6.43
C ARG A 456 7.91 -34.60 -6.57
N LEU A 457 7.64 -33.51 -7.30
CA LEU A 457 6.29 -33.02 -7.58
C LEU A 457 5.53 -33.88 -8.60
N SER A 458 6.23 -34.66 -9.42
CA SER A 458 5.65 -35.57 -10.42
C SER A 458 5.03 -36.85 -9.86
N ARG A 459 5.12 -37.11 -8.55
CA ARG A 459 4.45 -38.27 -7.94
C ARG A 459 3.03 -37.88 -7.52
N THR A 460 2.05 -38.35 -8.29
CA THR A 460 0.60 -38.19 -8.04
C THR A 460 0.05 -39.20 -7.01
N GLU A 461 0.93 -39.99 -6.40
CA GLU A 461 0.61 -40.98 -5.37
C GLU A 461 0.82 -40.39 -3.97
N CYS A 462 -0.15 -40.58 -3.08
CA CYS A 462 0.01 -40.28 -1.65
C CYS A 462 0.47 -41.52 -0.88
N THR A 463 1.18 -41.34 0.22
CA THR A 463 1.53 -42.45 1.13
C THR A 463 0.97 -42.15 2.51
N ASP A 464 0.31 -43.12 3.14
CA ASP A 464 -0.17 -42.98 4.52
C ASP A 464 0.95 -43.22 5.56
N GLU A 465 0.63 -43.02 6.85
CA GLU A 465 1.56 -43.24 7.97
C GLU A 465 2.04 -44.69 8.11
N ASN A 466 1.33 -45.66 7.50
CA ASN A 466 1.68 -47.08 7.50
C ASN A 466 2.49 -47.49 6.26
N GLY A 467 2.86 -46.54 5.40
CA GLY A 467 3.65 -46.78 4.20
C GLY A 467 2.85 -47.34 3.02
N LYS A 468 1.51 -47.29 3.06
CA LYS A 468 0.65 -47.75 1.97
C LYS A 468 0.41 -46.62 0.97
N SER A 469 0.62 -46.91 -0.31
CA SER A 469 0.44 -45.94 -1.40
C SER A 469 -1.02 -45.91 -1.89
N TYR A 470 -1.51 -44.71 -2.16
CA TYR A 470 -2.85 -44.40 -2.66
C TYR A 470 -2.75 -43.56 -3.94
N SER A 471 -3.58 -43.89 -4.93
CA SER A 471 -3.66 -43.14 -6.19
C SER A 471 -4.45 -41.84 -5.98
N SER A 472 -4.28 -40.88 -6.89
CA SER A 472 -5.05 -39.63 -6.84
C SER A 472 -6.56 -39.92 -6.91
N ASN A 473 -7.32 -39.33 -5.99
CA ASN A 473 -8.76 -39.52 -5.69
C ASN A 473 -9.13 -40.79 -4.89
N ASP A 474 -8.16 -41.57 -4.41
CA ASP A 474 -8.45 -42.66 -3.48
C ASP A 474 -8.87 -42.13 -2.10
N THR A 475 -9.87 -42.78 -1.50
CA THR A 475 -10.34 -42.51 -0.14
C THR A 475 -10.20 -43.74 0.74
N TRP A 476 -9.75 -43.55 1.99
CA TRP A 476 -9.63 -44.64 2.97
C TRP A 476 -9.97 -44.17 4.38
N LYS A 477 -10.39 -45.11 5.24
CA LYS A 477 -10.61 -44.83 6.67
C LYS A 477 -9.33 -45.10 7.45
N LYS A 478 -8.81 -44.08 8.14
CA LYS A 478 -7.67 -44.20 9.06
C LYS A 478 -8.11 -44.87 10.37
N ASP A 479 -9.28 -44.51 10.85
CA ASP A 479 -9.92 -45.05 12.04
C ASP A 479 -11.46 -44.94 11.88
N PRO A 480 -12.28 -45.45 12.82
CA PRO A 480 -13.73 -45.40 12.70
C PRO A 480 -14.32 -43.99 12.49
N CYS A 481 -13.63 -42.92 12.93
CA CYS A 481 -14.04 -41.52 12.86
C CYS A 481 -13.35 -40.69 11.76
N THR A 482 -12.23 -41.17 11.21
CA THR A 482 -11.38 -40.37 10.32
C THR A 482 -11.33 -40.98 8.92
N THR A 483 -11.80 -40.22 7.94
CA THR A 483 -11.72 -40.60 6.51
C THR A 483 -10.74 -39.67 5.79
N CYS A 484 -9.76 -40.25 5.11
CA CYS A 484 -8.73 -39.53 4.37
C CYS A 484 -8.91 -39.70 2.86
N GLU A 485 -8.51 -38.68 2.11
CA GLU A 485 -8.54 -38.61 0.65
C GLU A 485 -7.18 -38.17 0.12
N CYS A 486 -6.68 -38.81 -0.93
CA CYS A 486 -5.50 -38.36 -1.66
C CYS A 486 -5.91 -37.44 -2.82
N LYS A 487 -5.52 -36.17 -2.81
CA LYS A 487 -5.70 -35.24 -3.93
C LYS A 487 -4.32 -34.75 -4.41
N VAL A 488 -3.92 -35.16 -5.61
CA VAL A 488 -2.71 -34.68 -6.30
C VAL A 488 -1.45 -34.72 -5.41
N GLY A 489 -1.19 -35.88 -4.79
CA GLY A 489 -0.02 -36.11 -3.94
C GLY A 489 -0.14 -35.58 -2.49
N GLN A 490 -1.27 -34.97 -2.12
CA GLN A 490 -1.53 -34.50 -0.75
C GLN A 490 -2.68 -35.27 -0.09
N VAL A 491 -2.45 -35.78 1.12
CA VAL A 491 -3.47 -36.44 1.94
C VAL A 491 -4.26 -35.40 2.73
N THR A 492 -5.58 -35.41 2.60
CA THR A 492 -6.50 -34.59 3.40
C THR A 492 -7.44 -35.50 4.18
N CYS A 493 -7.47 -35.36 5.51
CA CYS A 493 -8.31 -36.19 6.38
C CYS A 493 -9.43 -35.38 7.04
N TYR A 494 -10.63 -35.95 7.05
CA TYR A 494 -11.83 -35.41 7.66
C TYR A 494 -12.20 -36.26 8.88
N VAL A 495 -12.36 -35.60 10.03
CA VAL A 495 -12.80 -36.24 11.27
C VAL A 495 -14.30 -35.98 11.45
N GLU A 496 -15.08 -37.04 11.53
CA GLU A 496 -16.52 -36.97 11.77
C GLU A 496 -16.78 -36.45 13.19
N SER A 497 -17.57 -35.38 13.30
CA SER A 497 -17.96 -34.79 14.59
C SER A 497 -19.29 -35.39 15.04
N CYS A 498 -19.31 -36.00 16.23
CA CYS A 498 -20.51 -36.68 16.73
C CYS A 498 -21.52 -35.69 17.32
N PRO A 499 -22.83 -35.87 17.04
CA PRO A 499 -23.88 -35.06 17.66
C PRO A 499 -24.02 -35.36 19.16
N SER A 500 -24.46 -34.34 19.92
CA SER A 500 -24.76 -34.47 21.35
C SER A 500 -25.91 -35.46 21.59
N LEU A 501 -25.71 -36.44 22.47
CA LEU A 501 -26.72 -37.45 22.80
C LEU A 501 -27.28 -37.23 24.20
N ASP A 502 -28.59 -37.34 24.31
CA ASP A 502 -29.36 -37.08 25.55
C ASP A 502 -29.72 -38.42 26.22
N CYS A 503 -28.72 -39.12 26.75
CA CYS A 503 -28.92 -40.38 27.48
C CYS A 503 -27.95 -40.54 28.65
N ALA A 504 -28.40 -41.21 29.72
CA ALA A 504 -27.67 -41.30 30.98
C ALA A 504 -26.35 -42.11 30.88
N THR A 505 -26.27 -43.08 29.97
CA THR A 505 -25.08 -43.91 29.76
C THR A 505 -24.85 -44.20 28.27
N PRO A 506 -24.20 -43.30 27.52
CA PRO A 506 -23.81 -43.57 26.14
C PRO A 506 -22.69 -44.63 26.08
N VAL A 507 -22.87 -45.65 25.24
CA VAL A 507 -21.89 -46.74 25.08
C VAL A 507 -21.20 -46.61 23.72
N LYS A 508 -19.87 -46.61 23.70
CA LYS A 508 -19.09 -46.65 22.46
C LYS A 508 -18.93 -48.10 22.00
N LEU A 509 -19.63 -48.48 20.93
CA LEU A 509 -19.49 -49.80 20.32
C LEU A 509 -18.17 -49.90 19.54
N LYS A 510 -17.51 -51.05 19.61
CA LYS A 510 -16.24 -51.30 18.93
C LYS A 510 -16.44 -51.21 17.40
N GLY A 511 -15.70 -50.30 16.75
CA GLY A 511 -15.75 -50.09 15.30
C GLY A 511 -16.68 -48.97 14.82
N ILE A 512 -17.39 -48.28 15.72
CA ILE A 512 -18.25 -47.12 15.39
C ILE A 512 -17.61 -45.84 15.94
N CYS A 513 -17.66 -44.76 15.15
CA CYS A 513 -17.11 -43.47 15.57
C CYS A 513 -17.86 -42.90 16.78
N CYS A 514 -19.18 -42.76 16.64
CA CYS A 514 -20.02 -42.10 17.61
C CYS A 514 -20.63 -43.07 18.63
N PRO A 515 -20.74 -42.66 19.91
CA PRO A 515 -21.40 -43.47 20.92
C PRO A 515 -22.89 -43.63 20.61
N VAL A 516 -23.51 -44.70 21.13
CA VAL A 516 -24.94 -44.98 20.96
C VAL A 516 -25.60 -45.25 22.31
N CYS A 517 -26.89 -44.94 22.42
CA CYS A 517 -27.67 -45.23 23.62
C CYS A 517 -28.34 -46.60 23.47
N LEU A 518 -27.97 -47.57 24.32
CA LEU A 518 -28.60 -48.88 24.36
C LEU A 518 -29.92 -48.78 25.16
N LYS A 519 -31.06 -49.09 24.53
CA LYS A 519 -32.36 -49.14 25.21
C LYS A 519 -32.39 -50.32 26.20
N GLN A 520 -32.68 -50.05 27.48
CA GLN A 520 -32.92 -51.10 28.48
C GLN A 520 -34.17 -51.90 28.12
N THR A 521 -34.04 -53.22 27.98
CA THR A 521 -35.14 -54.18 27.82
C THR A 521 -35.94 -54.29 29.12
N VAL A 522 -37.17 -53.79 29.14
CA VAL A 522 -38.13 -54.00 30.24
C VAL A 522 -38.73 -55.40 30.11
N SER A 523 -38.53 -56.24 31.13
CA SER A 523 -39.14 -57.55 31.28
C SER A 523 -40.64 -57.43 31.55
N LYS A 524 -41.45 -58.24 30.84
CA LYS A 524 -42.87 -58.49 31.12
C LYS A 524 -43.07 -59.06 32.53
N GLY A 525 -44.16 -58.70 33.21
CA GLY A 525 -44.63 -59.40 34.41
C GLY A 525 -45.87 -58.82 35.10
N ASN A 526 -47.04 -59.35 34.70
CA ASN A 526 -48.30 -59.56 35.44
C ASN A 526 -49.30 -58.42 35.75
N ALA A 527 -50.49 -58.62 35.16
CA ALA A 527 -51.83 -58.14 35.54
C ALA A 527 -52.36 -58.89 36.81
N PRO A 528 -53.59 -58.70 37.33
CA PRO A 528 -54.86 -58.40 36.64
C PRO A 528 -55.24 -56.93 36.54
#